data_AF-A0A920DLW6-F1
#
_entry.id   AF-A0A920DLW6-F1
#
_cell.length_a   1.000
_cell.length_b   1.000
_cell.length_c   1.000
_cell.angle_alpha   90.00
_cell.angle_beta   90.00
_cell.angle_gamma   90.00
#
_symmetry.space_group_name_H-M   'P 1'
#
loop_
_entity.id
_entity.type
_entity.pdbx_description
1 polymer ?
#
loop_
_entity_poly.entity_id
_entity_poly.type
_entity_poly.pdbx_seq_one_letter_code
_entity_poly.pdbx_strand_id
1 'polypeptide(L)' 'MQLGLYIDANKNKKLDTNFLGIPKEQFGFSNDARGTLGPPDFESASFELIKYKKVMINL' A
#
# COMPACT_ATOMS: atom_id res chain seq x y z
N MET A 1 -1.54 1.56 -13.57
CA MET A 1 -0.62 0.79 -12.71
C MET A 1 -0.87 1.21 -11.27
N GLN A 2 -0.81 0.29 -10.32
CA GLN A 2 -0.88 0.56 -8.89
C GLN A 2 0.41 0.05 -8.23
N LEU A 3 0.89 0.77 -7.21
CA LEU A 3 1.95 0.32 -6.32
C LEU A 3 1.38 0.14 -4.91
N GLY A 4 1.78 -0.93 -4.25
CA GLY A 4 1.51 -1.18 -2.83
C GLY A 4 2.82 -1.57 -2.14
N LEU A 5 3.02 -1.08 -0.92
CA LEU A 5 4.17 -1.41 -0.10
C LEU A 5 3.77 -1.61 1.36
N TYR A 6 4.61 -2.35 2.08
CA TYR A 6 4.57 -2.48 3.52
C TYR A 6 5.99 -2.45 4.09
N ILE A 7 6.12 -2.02 5.34
CA ILE A 7 7.36 -2.01 6.09
C ILE A 7 7.41 -3.25 6.96
N ASP A 8 8.38 -4.13 6.73
CA ASP A 8 8.74 -5.22 7.64
C ASP A 8 9.65 -4.67 8.75
N ALA A 9 9.02 -4.09 9.78
CA ALA A 9 9.71 -3.44 10.89
C ALA A 9 10.33 -4.47 11.85
N ASN A 10 9.71 -5.64 11.98
CA ASN A 10 10.19 -6.71 12.87
C ASN A 10 11.14 -7.70 12.20
N LYS A 11 11.36 -7.58 10.88
CA LYS A 11 12.32 -8.33 10.05
C LYS A 11 11.99 -9.82 9.92
N ASN A 12 10.71 -10.18 9.99
CA ASN A 12 10.28 -11.57 9.88
C ASN A 12 9.94 -11.99 8.43
N LYS A 13 10.03 -11.07 7.46
CA LYS A 13 9.72 -11.25 6.03
C LYS A 13 8.26 -11.65 5.76
N LYS A 14 7.35 -11.29 6.65
CA LYS A 14 5.92 -11.57 6.54
C LYS A 14 5.15 -10.27 6.67
N LEU A 15 4.03 -10.21 5.96
CA LEU A 15 3.01 -9.21 6.26
C LEU A 15 2.21 -9.71 7.46
N ASP A 16 2.59 -9.26 8.65
CA ASP A 16 1.85 -9.61 9.86
C ASP A 16 0.50 -8.92 9.90
N THR A 17 -0.55 -9.69 10.16
CA THR A 17 -1.92 -9.18 10.28
C THR A 17 -2.56 -9.58 11.61
N ASN A 18 -3.54 -8.80 12.06
CA ASN A 18 -4.39 -9.18 13.19
C ASN A 18 -5.48 -10.17 12.75
N PHE A 19 -6.36 -10.58 13.67
CA PHE A 19 -7.44 -11.54 13.39
C PHE A 19 -8.45 -11.05 12.32
N LEU A 20 -8.54 -9.73 12.10
CA LEU A 20 -9.37 -9.12 11.06
C LEU A 20 -8.63 -8.92 9.73
N GLY A 21 -7.40 -9.41 9.61
CA GLY A 21 -6.57 -9.27 8.41
C GLY A 21 -5.93 -7.88 8.24
N ILE A 22 -6.01 -6.99 9.24
CA ILE A 22 -5.42 -5.66 9.18
C ILE A 22 -3.91 -5.77 9.41
N PRO A 23 -3.06 -5.21 8.53
CA PRO A 23 -1.62 -5.16 8.73
C PRO A 23 -1.24 -4.55 10.08
N LYS A 24 -0.31 -5.19 10.78
CA LYS A 24 0.24 -4.69 12.06
C LYS A 24 1.33 -3.64 11.87
N GLU A 25 1.97 -3.65 10.71
CA GLU A 25 3.04 -2.73 10.35
C GLU A 25 2.57 -1.71 9.31
N GLN A 26 3.32 -0.63 9.13
CA GLN A 26 2.94 0.44 8.19
C GLN A 26 2.87 -0.07 6.76
N PHE A 27 1.82 0.34 6.05
CA PHE A 27 1.59 0.00 4.65
C PHE A 27 0.92 1.16 3.93
N GLY A 28 1.02 1.18 2.60
CA GLY A 28 0.43 2.24 1.79
C GLY A 28 0.37 1.88 0.31
N PHE A 29 -0.44 2.65 -0.41
CA PHE A 29 -0.66 2.51 -1.84
C PHE A 29 -0.32 3.81 -2.57
N SER A 30 -0.05 3.72 -3.87
CA SER A 30 0.09 4.89 -4.74
C SER A 30 -1.15 5.80 -4.67
N ASN A 31 -0.92 7.10 -4.91
CA ASN A 31 -1.90 8.18 -4.71
C ASN A 31 -2.40 8.34 -3.26
N ASP A 32 -1.69 7.77 -2.27
CA ASP A 32 -2.11 7.75 -0.86
C ASP A 32 -3.53 7.18 -0.67
N ALA A 33 -3.96 6.32 -1.58
CA ALA A 33 -5.28 5.73 -1.60
C ALA A 33 -5.50 4.86 -0.35
N ARG A 34 -6.65 5.03 0.30
CA ARG A 34 -7.05 4.29 1.50
C ARG A 34 -8.48 3.79 1.35
N GLY A 35 -8.69 2.49 1.59
CA GLY A 35 -10.03 1.91 1.73
C GLY A 35 -10.54 2.08 3.15
N THR A 36 -11.87 2.18 3.32
CA THR A 36 -12.53 2.20 4.63
C THR A 36 -12.77 0.79 5.17
N LEU A 37 -13.03 -0.17 4.28
CA LEU A 37 -13.22 -1.59 4.57
C LEU A 37 -12.38 -2.42 3.61
N GLY A 38 -11.10 -2.60 3.93
CA GLY A 38 -10.13 -3.31 3.10
C GLY A 38 -9.21 -2.37 2.31
N PRO A 39 -8.50 -2.90 1.28
CA PRO A 39 -7.63 -2.08 0.45
C PRO A 39 -8.45 -1.06 -0.38
N PRO A 40 -7.83 0.04 -0.84
CA PRO A 40 -8.47 0.94 -1.80
C PRO A 40 -8.79 0.19 -3.10
N ASP A 41 -9.77 0.71 -3.85
CA ASP A 41 -10.00 0.22 -5.20
C ASP A 41 -8.80 0.47 -6.13
N PHE A 42 -8.73 -0.28 -7.22
CA PHE A 42 -7.62 -0.18 -8.16
C PHE A 42 -7.51 1.20 -8.79
N GLU A 43 -8.64 1.85 -9.09
CA GLU A 43 -8.70 3.12 -9.81
C GLU A 43 -8.13 4.27 -8.97
N SER A 44 -8.56 4.40 -7.72
CA SER A 44 -8.08 5.41 -6.77
C SER A 44 -6.58 5.32 -6.53
N ALA A 45 -6.04 4.11 -6.51
CA ALA A 45 -4.61 3.88 -6.34
C ALA A 45 -3.82 3.85 -7.65
N SER A 46 -4.49 3.94 -8.81
CA SER A 46 -3.85 3.80 -10.11
C SER A 46 -3.29 5.10 -10.67
N PHE A 47 -2.23 4.95 -11.47
CA PHE A 47 -1.68 6.02 -12.27
C PHE A 47 -1.18 5.50 -13.63
N GLU A 48 -1.10 6.40 -14.60
CA GLU A 48 -0.44 6.14 -15.89
C GLU A 48 1.08 6.32 -15.79
N LEU A 49 1.80 5.41 -16.45
CA LEU A 49 3.26 5.41 -16.52
C LEU A 49 3.71 5.43 -17.99
N ILE A 50 3.69 6.62 -18.58
CA ILE A 50 4.05 6.85 -19.99
C ILE A 50 5.55 7.21 -20.14
N LYS A 51 6.18 7.65 -19.05
CA LYS A 51 7.59 8.01 -18.94
C LYS A 51 8.05 7.81 -17.50
N TYR A 52 9.34 8.00 -17.23
CA TYR A 52 9.86 8.02 -15.86
C TYR A 52 9.02 8.93 -14.96
N LYS A 53 8.62 8.40 -13.80
CA LYS A 53 7.78 9.08 -12.82
C LYS A 53 8.27 8.76 -11.41
N LYS A 54 8.55 9.79 -10.62
CA LYS A 54 8.77 9.66 -9.18
C LYS A 54 7.41 9.52 -8.49
N VAL A 55 7.20 8.42 -7.76
CA VAL A 55 6.00 8.18 -6.94
C VAL A 55 6.38 8.33 -5.47
N MET A 56 5.59 9.08 -4.71
CA MET A 56 5.73 9.22 -3.26
C MET A 56 4.48 8.65 -2.60
N ILE A 57 4.67 7.90 -1.52
CA ILE A 57 3.59 7.28 -0.75
C ILE A 57 3.86 7.60 0.72
N ASN A 58 2.87 8.20 1.38
CA ASN A 58 2.96 8.66 2.76
C ASN A 58 2.38 7.59 3.70
N LEU A 59 3.25 7.07 4.58
CA LEU A 59 3.00 5.97 5.52
C LEU A 59 2.80 6.45 6.96
#